data_AF-A0AAW2DCG2-F1
#
_entry.id   AF-A0AAW2DCG2-F1
#
_cell.length_a   1.000
_cell.length_b   1.000
_cell.length_c   1.000
_cell.angle_alpha   90.00
_cell.angle_beta   90.00
_cell.angle_gamma   90.00
#
_symmetry.space_group_name_H-M   'P 1'
#
loop_
_entity.id
_entity.type
_entity.pdbx_description
1 polymer ?
#
loop_
_entity_poly.entity_id
_entity_poly.type
_entity_poly.pdbx_seq_one_letter_code
_entity_poly.pdbx_strand_id
1 'polypeptide(L)' 'MRRDRSFLYMSEVDLAMTLSDYFAALMRSKIGGSAPRRDMLLRGMKVEEEKAARIGIVDSAAYDS' A
#
# COMPACT_ATOMS: atom_id res chain seq x y z
N MET A 1 10.00 -7.55 3.38
CA MET A 1 10.35 -6.16 3.04
C MET A 1 11.65 -5.89 3.79
N ARG A 2 12.72 -5.41 3.14
CA ARG A 2 13.99 -5.12 3.82
C ARG A 2 13.86 -3.74 4.47
N ARG A 3 13.89 -3.70 5.81
CA ARG A 3 13.45 -2.56 6.66
C ARG A 3 13.83 -1.17 6.17
N ASP A 4 15.04 -1.03 5.66
CA ASP A 4 15.70 0.22 5.25
C ASP A 4 15.41 0.65 3.80
N ARG A 5 14.85 -0.23 2.95
CA ARG A 5 14.75 0.03 1.50
C ARG A 5 13.42 -0.29 0.85
N SER A 6 12.51 -0.99 1.53
CA SER A 6 11.25 -1.37 0.92
C SER A 6 10.09 -0.44 1.26
N PHE A 7 9.36 -0.07 0.21
CA PHE A 7 8.12 0.66 0.27
C PHE A 7 7.12 0.04 -0.71
N LEU A 8 5.83 0.18 -0.41
CA LEU A 8 4.75 -0.08 -1.36
C LEU A 8 4.30 1.25 -1.96
N TYR A 9 4.13 1.31 -3.28
CA TYR A 9 3.77 2.53 -3.99
C TYR A 9 2.93 2.21 -5.23
N MET A 10 2.00 3.10 -5.54
CA MET A 10 1.02 2.98 -6.63
C MET A 10 1.47 3.87 -7.78
N SER A 11 2.13 3.30 -8.79
CA SER A 11 2.54 4.06 -9.97
C SER A 11 1.37 4.48 -10.85
N GLU A 12 0.23 3.80 -10.74
CA GLU A 12 -0.96 4.00 -11.55
C GLU A 12 -1.52 5.43 -11.41
N VAL A 13 -1.37 6.04 -10.23
CA VAL A 13 -1.78 7.44 -9.99
C VAL A 13 -0.92 8.39 -10.83
N ASP A 14 0.39 8.19 -10.84
CA ASP A 14 1.33 9.06 -11.55
C ASP A 14 1.31 8.81 -13.07
N LEU A 15 0.93 7.61 -13.49
CA LEU A 15 0.71 7.24 -14.89
C LEU A 15 -0.70 7.63 -15.41
N ALA A 16 -1.54 8.26 -14.56
CA ALA A 16 -2.93 8.60 -14.86
C ALA A 16 -3.77 7.40 -15.35
N MET A 17 -3.44 6.20 -14.86
CA MET A 17 -4.16 4.98 -15.16
C MET A 17 -5.39 4.85 -14.26
N THR A 18 -6.51 4.44 -14.85
CA THR A 18 -7.72 4.14 -14.09
C THR A 18 -7.59 2.80 -13.37
N LEU A 19 -8.06 2.78 -12.13
CA LEU A 19 -8.10 1.56 -11.34
C LEU A 19 -9.27 0.70 -11.81
N SER A 20 -8.97 -0.44 -12.42
CA SER A 20 -10.01 -1.41 -12.79
C SER A 20 -10.81 -1.90 -11.58
N ASP A 21 -12.08 -2.27 -11.81
CA ASP A 21 -13.01 -2.64 -10.72
C ASP A 21 -12.56 -3.85 -9.90
N TYR A 22 -11.94 -4.85 -10.56
CA TYR A 22 -11.44 -6.03 -9.87
C TYR A 22 -10.30 -5.68 -8.91
N PHE A 23 -9.44 -4.74 -9.32
CA PHE A 23 -8.31 -4.29 -8.50
C PHE A 23 -8.79 -3.42 -7.34
N ALA A 24 -9.80 -2.57 -7.58
CA ALA A 24 -10.49 -1.84 -6.53
C ALA A 24 -11.10 -2.79 -5.48
N ALA A 25 -11.71 -3.90 -5.90
CA ALA A 25 -12.27 -4.91 -5.01
C ALA A 25 -11.19 -5.60 -4.15
N LEU A 26 -10.08 -6.01 -4.76
CA LEU A 26 -8.93 -6.59 -4.05
C LEU A 26 -8.39 -5.62 -2.99
N MET A 27 -8.18 -4.36 -3.35
CA MET A 27 -7.68 -3.35 -2.43
C MET A 27 -8.65 -3.09 -1.28
N ARG A 28 -9.96 -3.16 -1.52
CA ARG A 28 -10.95 -3.05 -0.45
C ARG A 28 -10.94 -4.25 0.51
N SER A 29 -10.63 -5.46 0.03
CA SER A 29 -10.57 -6.64 0.88
C SER A 29 -9.28 -6.72 1.69
N LYS A 30 -8.16 -6.26 1.12
CA LYS A 30 -6.84 -6.32 1.74
C LYS A 30 -6.54 -5.13 2.65
N ILE A 31 -7.10 -3.95 2.36
CA ILE A 31 -6.85 -2.73 3.12
C ILE A 31 -8.15 -2.26 3.76
N GLY A 32 -8.38 -2.69 5.01
CA GLY A 32 -9.63 -2.40 5.73
C GLY A 32 -9.85 -0.92 6.01
N GLY A 33 -8.78 -0.15 6.22
CA GLY A 33 -8.86 1.29 6.52
C GLY A 33 -9.19 2.15 5.30
N SER A 34 -10.13 3.08 5.42
CA SER A 34 -10.44 4.07 4.36
C SER A 34 -9.30 5.08 4.16
N ALA A 35 -8.69 5.55 5.25
CA ALA A 35 -7.54 6.48 5.21
C ALA A 35 -6.31 5.90 4.49
N PRO A 36 -5.77 4.72 4.88
CA PRO A 36 -4.62 4.13 4.18
C PRO A 36 -4.92 3.76 2.73
N ARG A 37 -6.15 3.36 2.40
CA ARG A 37 -6.57 3.21 1.00
C ARG A 37 -6.48 4.51 0.23
N ARG A 38 -6.99 5.62 0.76
CA ARG A 38 -6.94 6.92 0.09
C ARG A 38 -5.49 7.38 -0.11
N ASP A 39 -4.65 7.25 0.90
CA ASP A 39 -3.25 7.66 0.81
C ASP A 39 -2.49 6.87 -0.26
N MET A 40 -2.79 5.57 -0.41
CA MET A 40 -2.13 4.73 -1.42
C MET A 40 -2.73 4.89 -2.82
N LEU A 41 -4.05 4.77 -2.95
CA LEU A 41 -4.77 4.69 -4.23
C LEU A 41 -5.06 6.04 -4.88
N LEU A 42 -5.12 7.12 -4.10
CA LEU A 42 -5.53 8.44 -4.60
C LEU A 42 -4.46 9.51 -4.41
N ARG A 43 -3.50 9.30 -3.50
CA ARG A 43 -2.39 10.24 -3.26
C ARG A 43 -1.03 9.74 -3.70
N GLY A 44 -0.92 8.48 -4.15
CA GLY A 44 0.35 7.88 -4.57
C GLY A 44 1.39 7.85 -3.44
N MET A 45 0.98 7.82 -2.17
CA MET A 45 1.92 7.86 -1.05
C MET A 45 2.75 6.57 -1.00
N LYS A 46 4.07 6.71 -0.90
CA LYS A 46 4.96 5.59 -0.58
C LYS A 46 4.70 5.14 0.86
N VAL A 47 4.28 3.90 1.02
CA VAL A 47 4.03 3.29 2.33
C VAL A 47 5.25 2.46 2.72
N GLU A 48 5.99 2.96 3.70
CA GLU A 48 7.12 2.24 4.29
C GLU A 48 6.66 1.04 5.11
N GLU A 49 7.57 0.11 5.31
CA GLU A 49 7.32 -1.19 5.91
C GLU A 49 6.70 -1.15 7.31
N GLU A 50 7.23 -0.33 8.23
CA GLU A 50 6.66 -0.21 9.58
C GLU A 50 5.23 0.33 9.55
N LYS A 51 4.97 1.28 8.65
CA LYS A 51 3.65 1.85 8.46
C LYS A 51 2.72 0.80 7.85
N ALA A 52 3.18 0.04 6.86
CA ALA A 52 2.43 -1.03 6.20
C ALA A 52 2.02 -2.13 7.18
N ALA A 53 2.91 -2.54 8.09
CA ALA A 53 2.60 -3.51 9.14
C ALA A 53 1.58 -2.95 10.14
N ARG A 54 1.76 -1.70 10.60
CA ARG A 54 0.86 -1.05 11.57
C ARG A 54 -0.57 -0.91 11.06
N ILE A 55 -0.73 -0.61 9.77
CA ILE A 55 -2.05 -0.43 9.15
C ILE A 55 -2.61 -1.73 8.52
N GLY A 56 -1.93 -2.86 8.73
CA GLY A 56 -2.40 -4.19 8.33
C GLY A 56 -2.35 -4.49 6.83
N ILE A 57 -1.49 -3.79 6.08
CA ILE A 57 -1.27 -4.08 4.64
C ILE A 57 -0.35 -5.30 4.46
N VAL A 58 0.63 -5.47 5.36
CA VAL A 58 1.55 -6.62 5.40
C VAL A 58 1.51 -7.25 6.78
N ASP A 59 1.72 -8.57 6.86
CA ASP A 59 1.66 -9.31 8.13
C ASP A 59 2.80 -8.95 9.09
N SER A 60 3.99 -8.68 8.55
CA SER A 60 5.15 -8.30 9.36
C SER A 60 6.16 -7.50 8.56
N ALA A 61 6.80 -6.55 9.24
CA ALA A 61 8.09 -6.00 8.82
C ALA A 61 9.15 -7.11 8.91
N ALA A 62 9.99 -7.31 7.88
CA ALA A 62 11.09 -8.25 8.00
C ALA A 62 12.19 -7.64 8.90
N TYR A 63 12.55 -8.39 9.93
CA TYR A 63 13.77 -8.15 10.70
C TYR A 63 14.95 -8.69 9.89
N ASP A 64 15.76 -7.81 9.31
CA ASP A 64 17.12 -8.20 8.88
C ASP A 64 17.91 -8.47 10.18
N SER A 65 18.45 -9.69 10.32
CA SER A 65 19.35 -10.08 11.42
C SER A 65 20.78 -9.62 11.15
#